data_AF-A0A8I1G887-F1
#
_entry.id   AF-A0A8I1G887-F1
#
_cell.length_a   1.000
_cell.length_b   1.000
_cell.length_c   1.000
_cell.angle_alpha   90.00
_cell.angle_beta   90.00
_cell.angle_gamma   90.00
#
_symmetry.space_group_name_H-M   'P 1'
#
loop_
_entity.id
_entity.type
_entity.pdbx_description
1 polymer ?
#
loop_
_entity_poly.entity_id
_entity_poly.type
_entity_poly.pdbx_seq_one_letter_code
_entity_poly.pdbx_strand_id
1 'polypeptide(L)'
;MKKYLMTWYGMTDFRASLGLEQTTGPVLGALLAEDYTDVVILGFTRPVKIESHADDVQPKIAATEGVDPAAARQCMGLFSNTEGAHTHFNEWLNKQLQAAGKKVDVHFQPVELAHLNDTEGIYEAATQSLNSVAASEGEKLVTLYLSPGTPVMAFVWAFAALRYPTLKKRLIASSQPGKPPERIVLPNEWLEWHGRQVRTVSAGSDRYDAIFHLFGEQRIPNLLGVLQFSSRKHIFVNSAQFPADVMKPFLGEAEYGEIAVDPYDPDNVRSTILEQIADMPAEAKIGFNLTGGTKLMYAGALAACRKVNATPFYFDFSKKQVINLNSFTKSEIVSIDSVETFLKLNGDGLTISKPGLTEHDISREMITASQLIWENRKLMVSKYRELKSYLEEKSFKCWGNDFYAELTIEKQGKLTIGGQSFVFDECPDFMEFLLGKWLEVYVFSVLMPLKESAVLKDIRLGLEVSVEDVDSNDNFKSYHDGFKEKTGYQEFDVICTDGYALFVIECKSGKVEAHHISKLSEITK
;
A
#
# COMPACT_ATOMS: atom_id res chain seq x y z
N MET A 1 -31.05 -8.91 21.77
CA MET A 1 -30.26 -9.45 20.65
C MET A 1 -31.18 -10.27 19.75
N LYS A 2 -31.28 -9.94 18.46
CA LYS A 2 -32.06 -10.74 17.50
C LYS A 2 -31.28 -11.99 17.10
N LYS A 3 -31.97 -13.13 16.96
CA LYS A 3 -31.39 -14.39 16.50
C LYS A 3 -32.05 -14.77 15.18
N TYR A 4 -31.27 -14.64 14.10
CA TYR A 4 -31.71 -14.95 12.74
C TYR A 4 -31.35 -16.39 12.40
N LEU A 5 -32.31 -17.12 11.83
CA LEU A 5 -32.05 -18.31 11.02
C LEU A 5 -32.17 -17.92 9.54
N MET A 6 -31.15 -18.18 8.73
CA MET A 6 -31.20 -17.94 7.28
C MET A 6 -30.96 -19.24 6.56
N THR A 7 -31.86 -19.58 5.63
CA THR A 7 -31.88 -20.90 5.01
C THR A 7 -32.56 -20.87 3.65
N TRP A 8 -32.32 -21.88 2.83
CA TRP A 8 -33.28 -22.27 1.79
C TRP A 8 -34.34 -23.18 2.40
N TYR A 9 -35.45 -23.42 1.71
CA TYR A 9 -36.27 -24.60 1.95
C TYR A 9 -36.22 -25.52 0.73
N GLY A 10 -36.30 -26.83 0.94
CA GLY A 10 -36.08 -27.79 -0.14
C GLY A 10 -37.16 -28.86 -0.27
N MET A 11 -36.87 -29.79 -1.20
CA MET A 11 -37.25 -31.20 -1.19
C MET A 11 -38.09 -31.68 0.00
N THR A 12 -37.34 -31.96 1.06
CA THR A 12 -37.76 -32.60 2.29
C THR A 12 -38.72 -31.74 3.11
N ASP A 13 -38.50 -30.43 3.19
CA ASP A 13 -39.38 -29.51 3.91
C ASP A 13 -40.76 -29.44 3.26
N PHE A 14 -40.79 -29.41 1.93
CA PHE A 14 -42.05 -29.40 1.20
C PHE A 14 -42.82 -30.70 1.35
N ARG A 15 -42.13 -31.86 1.27
CA ARG A 15 -42.76 -33.18 1.51
C ARG A 15 -43.32 -33.29 2.92
N ALA A 16 -42.59 -32.81 3.92
CA ALA A 16 -43.07 -32.73 5.29
C ALA A 16 -44.32 -31.84 5.41
N SER A 17 -44.36 -30.70 4.70
CA SER A 17 -45.52 -29.80 4.69
C SER A 17 -46.79 -30.40 4.08
N LEU A 18 -46.64 -31.43 3.25
CA LEU A 18 -47.74 -32.19 2.65
C LEU A 18 -48.14 -33.42 3.46
N GLY A 19 -47.38 -33.77 4.52
CA GLY A 19 -47.59 -34.98 5.33
C GLY A 19 -47.01 -36.26 4.72
N LEU A 20 -46.14 -36.14 3.70
CA LEU A 20 -45.58 -37.25 2.92
C LEU A 20 -44.22 -37.74 3.47
N GLU A 21 -43.71 -37.06 4.50
CA GLU A 21 -42.46 -37.38 5.18
C GLU A 21 -42.79 -37.60 6.65
N GLN A 22 -42.35 -38.72 7.24
CA GLN A 22 -42.49 -38.95 8.69
C GLN A 22 -41.47 -38.15 9.51
N THR A 23 -41.17 -36.92 9.09
CA THR A 23 -40.27 -36.01 9.77
C THR A 23 -40.93 -34.64 9.85
N THR A 24 -40.47 -33.79 10.77
CA THR A 24 -40.94 -32.40 10.86
C THR A 24 -40.40 -31.51 9.75
N GLY A 25 -39.54 -32.01 8.85
CA GLY A 25 -38.80 -31.17 7.89
C GLY A 25 -37.59 -30.46 8.52
N PRO A 26 -36.47 -30.30 7.79
CA PRO A 26 -35.25 -29.64 8.28
C PRO A 26 -35.45 -28.23 8.87
N VAL A 27 -36.21 -27.35 8.21
CA VAL A 27 -36.40 -25.94 8.61
C VAL A 27 -37.19 -25.85 9.91
N LEU A 28 -38.35 -26.50 9.99
CA LEU A 28 -39.15 -26.52 11.21
C LEU A 28 -38.37 -27.19 12.36
N GLY A 29 -37.65 -28.29 12.08
CA GLY A 29 -36.78 -28.93 13.08
C GLY A 29 -35.74 -27.96 13.68
N ALA A 30 -35.08 -27.15 12.85
CA ALA A 30 -34.15 -26.13 13.31
C ALA A 30 -34.83 -25.03 14.14
N LEU A 31 -36.01 -24.57 13.71
CA LEU A 31 -36.78 -23.54 14.41
C LEU A 31 -37.35 -24.02 15.76
N LEU A 32 -37.60 -25.32 15.91
CA LEU A 32 -38.01 -25.90 17.19
C LEU A 32 -36.83 -26.10 18.14
N ALA A 33 -35.65 -26.42 17.61
CA ALA A 33 -34.45 -26.74 18.40
C ALA A 33 -33.88 -25.54 19.17
N GLU A 34 -34.09 -24.32 18.68
CA GLU A 34 -33.60 -23.09 19.32
C GLU A 34 -34.65 -21.97 19.32
N ASP A 35 -34.38 -20.90 20.09
CA ASP A 35 -35.27 -19.73 20.19
C ASP A 35 -34.83 -18.62 19.23
N TYR A 36 -35.08 -18.83 17.94
CA TYR A 36 -34.91 -17.78 16.92
C TYR A 36 -35.99 -16.71 17.05
N THR A 37 -35.63 -15.46 16.77
CA THR A 37 -36.59 -14.34 16.73
C THR A 37 -37.11 -14.10 15.33
N ASP A 38 -36.27 -14.34 14.33
CA ASP A 38 -36.55 -14.04 12.92
C ASP A 38 -36.00 -15.22 12.07
N VAL A 39 -36.70 -15.58 11.00
CA VAL A 39 -36.21 -16.52 9.98
C VAL A 39 -36.34 -15.93 8.58
N VAL A 40 -35.28 -16.03 7.78
CA VAL A 40 -35.27 -15.68 6.36
C VAL A 40 -35.17 -16.97 5.56
N ILE A 41 -36.20 -17.26 4.76
CA ILE A 41 -36.31 -18.48 3.96
C ILE A 41 -36.29 -18.09 2.49
N LEU A 42 -35.30 -18.59 1.76
CA LEU A 42 -35.22 -18.48 0.32
C LEU A 42 -35.91 -19.68 -0.35
N GLY A 43 -36.77 -19.41 -1.33
CA GLY A 43 -37.45 -20.42 -2.11
C GLY A 43 -37.12 -20.31 -3.59
N PHE A 44 -36.63 -21.38 -4.21
CA PHE A 44 -36.41 -21.38 -5.66
C PHE A 44 -37.74 -21.40 -6.41
N THR A 45 -37.99 -20.37 -7.23
CA THR A 45 -39.12 -20.28 -8.16
C THR A 45 -38.67 -20.60 -9.57
N ARG A 46 -39.36 -21.53 -10.25
CA ARG A 46 -39.07 -21.86 -11.66
C ARG A 46 -39.93 -21.00 -12.60
N PRO A 47 -39.35 -20.14 -13.47
CA PRO A 47 -40.11 -19.16 -14.26
C PRO A 47 -41.17 -19.72 -15.23
N VAL A 48 -41.00 -20.96 -15.72
CA VAL A 48 -41.82 -21.55 -16.81
C VAL A 48 -42.79 -22.61 -16.29
N LYS A 49 -43.09 -22.63 -14.99
CA LYS A 49 -43.90 -23.69 -14.39
C LYS A 49 -45.36 -23.25 -14.22
N ILE A 50 -46.29 -24.08 -14.68
CA ILE A 50 -47.73 -23.82 -14.57
C ILE A 50 -48.14 -23.88 -13.09
N GLU A 51 -48.85 -22.86 -12.61
CA GLU A 51 -49.38 -22.82 -11.25
C GLU A 51 -50.45 -23.90 -11.05
N SER A 52 -50.43 -24.53 -9.88
CA SER A 52 -51.44 -25.49 -9.44
C SER A 52 -51.73 -25.21 -7.96
N HIS A 53 -52.97 -25.39 -7.49
CA HIS A 53 -53.29 -25.21 -6.08
C HIS A 53 -52.97 -26.46 -5.26
N ALA A 54 -52.55 -26.27 -4.00
CA ALA A 54 -52.24 -27.37 -3.10
C ALA A 54 -53.43 -28.33 -2.92
N ASP A 55 -54.64 -27.78 -2.82
CA ASP A 55 -55.90 -28.53 -2.68
C ASP A 55 -56.19 -29.47 -3.87
N ASP A 56 -55.67 -29.14 -5.06
CA ASP A 56 -55.84 -29.97 -6.27
C ASP A 56 -54.77 -31.07 -6.39
N VAL A 57 -53.66 -30.91 -5.69
CA VAL A 57 -52.44 -31.73 -5.83
C VAL A 57 -52.29 -32.70 -4.66
N GLN A 58 -52.61 -32.28 -3.43
CA GLN A 58 -52.48 -33.11 -2.22
C GLN A 58 -53.32 -34.39 -2.26
N PRO A 59 -54.60 -34.39 -2.70
CA PRO A 59 -55.40 -35.62 -2.81
C PRO A 59 -54.86 -36.58 -3.86
N LYS A 60 -54.33 -36.04 -4.98
CA LYS A 60 -53.74 -36.84 -6.07
C LYS A 60 -52.45 -37.52 -5.62
N ILE A 61 -51.61 -36.82 -4.86
CA ILE A 61 -50.39 -37.41 -4.29
C ILE A 61 -50.74 -38.47 -3.24
N ALA A 62 -51.64 -38.17 -2.29
CA ALA A 62 -52.03 -39.11 -1.25
C ALA A 62 -52.67 -40.40 -1.81
N ALA A 63 -53.44 -40.30 -2.90
CA ALA A 63 -54.05 -41.45 -3.57
C ALA A 63 -53.04 -42.33 -4.34
N THR A 64 -51.90 -41.77 -4.77
CA THR A 64 -50.90 -42.50 -5.57
C THR A 64 -49.66 -42.91 -4.78
N GLU A 65 -49.34 -42.31 -3.63
CA GLU A 65 -48.09 -42.58 -2.90
C GLU A 65 -47.91 -44.05 -2.48
N GLY A 66 -49.00 -44.75 -2.12
CA GLY A 66 -48.96 -46.18 -1.76
C GLY A 66 -49.11 -47.16 -2.93
N VAL A 67 -49.44 -46.69 -4.14
CA VAL A 67 -49.83 -47.52 -5.29
C VAL A 67 -48.89 -47.33 -6.49
N ASP A 68 -48.50 -46.09 -6.78
CA ASP A 68 -47.55 -45.71 -7.83
C ASP A 68 -46.65 -44.53 -7.36
N PRO A 69 -45.48 -44.86 -6.78
CA PRO A 69 -44.51 -43.85 -6.32
C PRO A 69 -43.95 -42.95 -7.44
N ALA A 70 -44.03 -43.35 -8.70
CA ALA A 70 -43.57 -42.54 -9.83
C ALA A 70 -44.58 -41.46 -10.19
N ALA A 71 -45.88 -41.79 -10.21
CA ALA A 71 -46.96 -40.84 -10.41
C ALA A 71 -47.00 -39.78 -9.30
N ALA A 72 -46.82 -40.18 -8.04
CA ALA A 72 -46.72 -39.25 -6.92
C ALA A 72 -45.55 -38.25 -7.07
N ARG A 73 -44.38 -38.74 -7.52
CA ARG A 73 -43.21 -37.88 -7.82
C ARG A 73 -43.47 -36.92 -8.95
N GLN A 74 -44.18 -37.34 -9.99
CA GLN A 74 -44.52 -36.48 -11.12
C GLN A 74 -45.45 -35.33 -10.68
N CYS A 75 -46.47 -35.62 -9.87
CA CYS A 75 -47.36 -34.61 -9.30
C CYS A 75 -46.62 -33.60 -8.40
N MET A 76 -45.74 -34.07 -7.50
CA MET A 76 -44.87 -33.18 -6.71
C MET A 76 -43.93 -32.35 -7.59
N GLY A 77 -43.40 -32.97 -8.63
CA GLY A 77 -42.55 -32.36 -9.64
C GLY A 77 -43.26 -31.28 -10.45
N LEU A 78 -44.59 -31.27 -10.54
CA LEU A 78 -45.41 -30.23 -11.18
C LEU A 78 -45.74 -29.08 -10.23
N PHE A 79 -45.87 -29.33 -8.93
CA PHE A 79 -46.25 -28.29 -7.96
C PHE A 79 -45.08 -27.59 -7.26
N SER A 80 -43.98 -28.29 -6.92
CA SER A 80 -42.79 -27.71 -6.26
C SER A 80 -42.20 -26.47 -6.98
N ASN A 81 -41.52 -25.55 -6.28
CA ASN A 81 -40.88 -24.39 -6.92
C ASN A 81 -41.86 -23.49 -7.72
N THR A 82 -43.12 -23.42 -7.30
CA THR A 82 -44.16 -22.49 -7.78
C THR A 82 -44.57 -21.57 -6.64
N GLU A 83 -45.17 -20.42 -6.97
CA GLU A 83 -45.72 -19.51 -5.97
C GLU A 83 -46.74 -20.21 -5.05
N GLY A 84 -47.63 -21.03 -5.60
CA GLY A 84 -48.58 -21.82 -4.81
C GLY A 84 -47.91 -22.78 -3.81
N ALA A 85 -46.78 -23.40 -4.20
CA ALA A 85 -46.04 -24.27 -3.29
C ALA A 85 -45.31 -23.49 -2.18
N HIS A 86 -44.81 -22.30 -2.50
CA HIS A 86 -44.20 -21.39 -1.52
C HIS A 86 -45.22 -20.92 -0.48
N THR A 87 -46.41 -20.51 -0.94
CA THR A 87 -47.53 -20.08 -0.07
C THR A 87 -47.97 -21.21 0.86
N HIS A 88 -48.21 -22.42 0.31
CA HIS A 88 -48.57 -23.59 1.12
C HIS A 88 -47.54 -23.89 2.21
N PHE A 89 -46.25 -23.92 1.84
CA PHE A 89 -45.18 -24.19 2.80
C PHE A 89 -45.13 -23.13 3.91
N ASN A 90 -45.26 -21.86 3.55
CA ASN A 90 -45.20 -20.75 4.51
C ASN A 90 -46.40 -20.78 5.48
N GLU A 91 -47.61 -21.04 4.98
CA GLU A 91 -48.82 -21.19 5.82
C GLU A 91 -48.70 -22.38 6.76
N TRP A 92 -48.26 -23.53 6.24
CA TRP A 92 -48.01 -24.72 7.04
C TRP A 92 -46.98 -24.44 8.15
N LEU A 93 -45.85 -23.80 7.82
CA LEU A 93 -44.79 -23.50 8.77
C LEU A 93 -45.29 -22.59 9.90
N ASN A 94 -46.02 -21.53 9.56
CA ASN A 94 -46.59 -20.61 10.55
C ASN A 94 -47.57 -21.32 11.49
N LYS A 95 -48.42 -22.21 10.95
CA LYS A 95 -49.36 -23.02 11.76
C LYS A 95 -48.61 -23.93 12.74
N GLN A 96 -47.54 -24.59 12.30
CA GLN A 96 -46.73 -25.46 13.17
C GLN A 96 -46.01 -24.67 14.27
N LEU A 97 -45.44 -23.50 13.94
CA LEU A 97 -44.80 -22.64 14.93
C LEU A 97 -45.79 -22.13 15.98
N GLN A 98 -46.98 -21.73 15.56
CA GLN A 98 -48.05 -21.30 16.46
C GLN A 98 -48.49 -22.45 17.39
N ALA A 99 -48.69 -23.66 16.84
CA ALA A 99 -49.03 -24.84 17.63
C ALA A 99 -47.95 -25.22 18.65
N ALA A 100 -46.67 -24.98 18.33
CA ALA A 100 -45.54 -25.18 19.22
C ALA A 100 -45.29 -24.01 20.19
N GLY A 101 -46.10 -22.95 20.15
CA GLY A 101 -45.94 -21.76 21.00
C GLY A 101 -44.69 -20.93 20.69
N LYS A 102 -44.07 -21.11 19.50
CA LYS A 102 -42.89 -20.36 19.07
C LYS A 102 -43.32 -19.02 18.45
N LYS A 103 -42.68 -17.94 18.87
CA LYS A 103 -42.87 -16.59 18.31
C LYS A 103 -41.67 -16.23 17.43
N VAL A 104 -41.72 -16.65 16.17
CA VAL A 104 -40.69 -16.36 15.15
C VAL A 104 -41.32 -15.52 14.05
N ASP A 105 -40.68 -14.43 13.66
CA ASP A 105 -41.08 -13.66 12.48
C ASP A 105 -40.56 -14.36 11.21
N VAL A 106 -41.47 -14.77 10.32
CA VAL A 106 -41.15 -15.58 9.13
C VAL A 106 -41.10 -14.69 7.90
N HIS A 107 -39.91 -14.48 7.36
CA HIS A 107 -39.67 -13.76 6.11
C HIS A 107 -39.37 -14.75 4.99
N PHE A 108 -40.36 -15.01 4.15
CA PHE A 108 -40.19 -15.85 2.96
C PHE A 108 -39.87 -14.98 1.74
N GLN A 109 -38.84 -15.33 0.98
CA GLN A 109 -38.46 -14.65 -0.26
C GLN A 109 -38.40 -15.67 -1.42
N PRO A 110 -39.33 -15.58 -2.40
CA PRO A 110 -39.21 -16.32 -3.64
C PRO A 110 -38.03 -15.76 -4.45
N VAL A 111 -37.27 -16.66 -5.07
CA VAL A 111 -36.06 -16.36 -5.85
C VAL A 111 -36.18 -17.08 -7.18
N GLU A 112 -36.35 -16.31 -8.25
CA GLU A 112 -36.27 -16.86 -9.60
C GLU A 112 -34.83 -17.23 -9.92
N LEU A 113 -34.60 -18.49 -10.27
CA LEU A 113 -33.29 -18.97 -10.74
C LEU A 113 -33.45 -19.55 -12.15
N ALA A 114 -32.42 -19.41 -12.98
CA ALA A 114 -32.44 -20.01 -14.32
C ALA A 114 -32.57 -21.55 -14.25
N HIS A 115 -31.94 -22.15 -13.23
CA HIS A 115 -32.00 -23.57 -12.89
C HIS A 115 -31.60 -23.76 -11.42
N LEU A 116 -31.81 -24.98 -10.87
CA LEU A 116 -31.65 -25.23 -9.43
C LEU A 116 -30.24 -24.95 -8.87
N ASN A 117 -29.21 -25.04 -9.71
CA ASN A 117 -27.81 -24.79 -9.33
C ASN A 117 -27.25 -23.53 -10.01
N ASP A 118 -28.10 -22.56 -10.30
CA ASP A 118 -27.71 -21.23 -10.79
C ASP A 118 -26.86 -20.50 -9.73
N THR A 119 -25.55 -20.67 -9.82
CA THR A 119 -24.61 -20.17 -8.80
C THR A 119 -24.65 -18.67 -8.63
N GLU A 120 -24.89 -17.93 -9.72
CA GLU A 120 -24.95 -16.46 -9.71
C GLU A 120 -26.22 -15.99 -9.02
N GLY A 121 -27.39 -16.50 -9.43
CA GLY A 121 -28.66 -16.16 -8.79
C GLY A 121 -28.73 -16.58 -7.31
N ILE A 122 -28.19 -17.76 -6.96
CA ILE A 122 -28.13 -18.22 -5.56
C ILE A 122 -27.23 -17.29 -4.74
N TYR A 123 -26.08 -16.86 -5.28
CA TYR A 123 -25.14 -15.99 -4.57
C TYR A 123 -25.66 -14.56 -4.41
N GLU A 124 -26.32 -14.01 -5.42
CA GLU A 124 -26.99 -12.72 -5.34
C GLU A 124 -28.08 -12.73 -4.29
N ALA A 125 -28.96 -13.74 -4.30
CA ALA A 125 -30.04 -13.87 -3.31
C ALA A 125 -29.49 -13.99 -1.88
N ALA A 126 -28.52 -14.88 -1.66
CA ALA A 126 -27.89 -15.05 -0.34
C ALA A 126 -27.21 -13.76 0.15
N THR A 127 -26.50 -13.05 -0.73
CA THR A 127 -25.84 -11.77 -0.40
C THR A 127 -26.86 -10.68 -0.11
N GLN A 128 -27.94 -10.59 -0.89
CA GLN A 128 -28.99 -9.60 -0.68
C GLN A 128 -29.68 -9.80 0.67
N SER A 129 -30.02 -11.04 1.03
CA SER A 129 -30.59 -11.34 2.35
C SER A 129 -29.61 -11.01 3.48
N LEU A 130 -28.32 -11.33 3.31
CA LEU A 130 -27.28 -10.99 4.30
C LEU A 130 -27.09 -9.48 4.45
N ASN A 131 -27.14 -8.72 3.36
CA ASN A 131 -27.10 -7.25 3.39
C ASN A 131 -28.27 -6.69 4.20
N SER A 132 -29.48 -7.16 3.95
CA SER A 132 -30.68 -6.71 4.69
C SER A 132 -30.57 -7.02 6.19
N VAL A 133 -30.13 -8.23 6.53
CA VAL A 133 -29.92 -8.62 7.93
C VAL A 133 -28.75 -7.87 8.56
N ALA A 134 -27.67 -7.58 7.82
CA ALA A 134 -26.56 -6.79 8.34
C ALA A 134 -26.96 -5.34 8.59
N ALA A 135 -27.75 -4.74 7.70
CA ALA A 135 -28.19 -3.34 7.74
C ALA A 135 -29.23 -3.02 8.83
N SER A 136 -29.97 -4.00 9.36
CA SER A 136 -30.93 -3.74 10.44
C SER A 136 -30.25 -3.20 11.72
N GLU A 137 -30.98 -2.57 12.62
CA GLU A 137 -30.37 -2.05 13.86
C GLU A 137 -30.29 -3.10 14.97
N GLY A 138 -29.35 -2.88 15.90
CA GLY A 138 -29.19 -3.69 17.11
C GLY A 138 -28.25 -4.89 16.98
N GLU A 139 -27.95 -5.52 18.12
CA GLU A 139 -27.09 -6.70 18.18
C GLU A 139 -27.81 -7.95 17.66
N LYS A 140 -27.11 -8.72 16.82
CA LYS A 140 -27.67 -9.87 16.10
C LYS A 140 -26.72 -11.06 16.13
N LEU A 141 -27.30 -12.26 16.12
CA LEU A 141 -26.62 -13.52 15.83
C LEU A 141 -27.26 -14.14 14.59
N VAL A 142 -26.47 -14.34 13.54
CA VAL A 142 -26.91 -14.96 12.28
C VAL A 142 -26.52 -16.42 12.23
N THR A 143 -27.50 -17.30 12.10
CA THR A 143 -27.28 -18.74 11.90
C THR A 143 -27.58 -19.10 10.46
N LEU A 144 -26.56 -19.46 9.70
CA LEU A 144 -26.68 -19.91 8.32
C LEU A 144 -26.88 -21.41 8.31
N TYR A 145 -28.04 -21.85 7.82
CA TYR A 145 -28.37 -23.27 7.74
C TYR A 145 -28.02 -23.80 6.36
N LEU A 146 -27.03 -24.69 6.32
CA LEU A 146 -26.45 -25.21 5.09
C LEU A 146 -27.27 -26.34 4.45
N SER A 147 -28.29 -26.82 5.16
CA SER A 147 -29.25 -27.82 4.67
C SER A 147 -30.60 -27.44 5.26
N PRO A 148 -31.67 -27.29 4.49
CA PRO A 148 -31.94 -27.94 3.21
C PRO A 148 -31.46 -27.14 1.99
N GLY A 149 -31.45 -27.79 0.82
CA GLY A 149 -31.05 -27.20 -0.46
C GLY A 149 -30.15 -28.13 -1.27
N THR A 150 -29.58 -27.62 -2.36
CA THR A 150 -28.51 -28.32 -3.07
C THR A 150 -27.15 -28.08 -2.40
N PRO A 151 -26.15 -28.95 -2.61
CA PRO A 151 -24.78 -28.69 -2.15
C PRO A 151 -24.23 -27.33 -2.61
N VAL A 152 -24.68 -26.83 -3.77
CA VAL A 152 -24.32 -25.49 -4.28
C VAL A 152 -24.90 -24.39 -3.39
N MET A 153 -26.17 -24.48 -3.00
CA MET A 153 -26.80 -23.52 -2.07
C MET A 153 -26.10 -23.50 -0.71
N ALA A 154 -25.73 -24.67 -0.19
CA ALA A 154 -24.97 -24.82 1.04
C ALA A 154 -23.60 -24.11 0.95
N PHE A 155 -22.86 -24.40 -0.12
CA PHE A 155 -21.56 -23.80 -0.40
C PHE A 155 -21.66 -22.27 -0.50
N VAL A 156 -22.67 -21.77 -1.20
CA VAL A 156 -22.87 -20.33 -1.40
C VAL A 156 -23.18 -19.62 -0.08
N TRP A 157 -23.97 -20.20 0.82
CA TRP A 157 -24.16 -19.61 2.16
C TRP A 157 -22.84 -19.47 2.91
N ALA A 158 -22.03 -20.53 2.93
CA ALA A 158 -20.72 -20.53 3.57
C ALA A 158 -19.79 -19.48 2.95
N PHE A 159 -19.79 -19.33 1.63
CA PHE A 159 -18.96 -18.37 0.91
C PHE A 159 -19.44 -16.93 1.09
N ALA A 160 -20.74 -16.65 0.95
CA ALA A 160 -21.32 -15.33 1.14
C ALA A 160 -21.10 -14.81 2.58
N ALA A 161 -21.12 -15.70 3.58
CA ALA A 161 -20.82 -15.38 4.97
C ALA A 161 -19.46 -14.70 5.15
N LEU A 162 -18.47 -15.09 4.35
CA LEU A 162 -17.09 -14.60 4.45
C LEU A 162 -16.99 -13.09 4.16
N ARG A 163 -17.96 -12.51 3.43
CA ARG A 163 -18.03 -11.06 3.15
C ARG A 163 -18.47 -10.21 4.34
N TYR A 164 -18.96 -10.82 5.41
CA TYR A 164 -19.51 -10.10 6.57
C TYR A 164 -18.73 -10.41 7.85
N PRO A 165 -17.42 -10.09 7.94
CA PRO A 165 -16.55 -10.51 9.04
C PRO A 165 -17.00 -10.01 10.42
N THR A 166 -17.63 -8.83 10.50
CA THR A 166 -18.12 -8.21 11.75
C THR A 166 -19.42 -8.81 12.27
N LEU A 167 -20.18 -9.49 11.41
CA LEU A 167 -21.45 -10.08 11.79
C LEU A 167 -21.20 -11.32 12.64
N LYS A 168 -21.73 -11.33 13.88
CA LYS A 168 -21.71 -12.53 14.73
C LYS A 168 -22.53 -13.61 14.03
N LYS A 169 -21.85 -14.66 13.57
CA LYS A 169 -22.46 -15.69 12.74
C LYS A 169 -21.95 -17.08 13.07
N ARG A 170 -22.78 -18.08 12.79
CA ARG A 170 -22.42 -19.51 12.86
C ARG A 170 -23.08 -20.26 11.71
N LEU A 171 -22.50 -21.39 11.35
CA LEU A 171 -23.03 -22.29 10.33
C LEU A 171 -23.55 -23.55 11.02
N ILE A 172 -24.68 -24.07 10.56
CA ILE A 172 -25.25 -25.33 11.04
C ILE A 172 -25.68 -26.20 9.86
N ALA A 173 -25.78 -27.51 10.05
CA ALA A 173 -26.30 -28.45 9.07
C ALA A 173 -27.06 -29.59 9.77
N SER A 174 -28.02 -30.22 9.09
CA SER A 174 -28.66 -31.44 9.57
C SER A 174 -27.91 -32.64 9.02
N SER A 175 -27.22 -33.36 9.90
CA SER A 175 -26.48 -34.57 9.54
C SER A 175 -27.34 -35.84 9.61
N GLN A 176 -28.41 -35.85 10.42
CA GLN A 176 -29.29 -37.00 10.62
C GLN A 176 -30.76 -36.58 10.76
N PRO A 177 -31.70 -37.26 10.08
CA PRO A 177 -33.14 -37.04 10.26
C PRO A 177 -33.56 -37.20 11.73
N GLY A 178 -34.41 -36.28 12.21
CA GLY A 178 -34.96 -36.31 13.57
C GLY A 178 -34.01 -35.85 14.68
N LYS A 179 -32.75 -35.49 14.36
CA LYS A 179 -31.82 -34.86 15.31
C LYS A 179 -31.72 -33.35 15.08
N PRO A 180 -31.40 -32.57 16.14
CA PRO A 180 -31.15 -31.14 15.99
C PRO A 180 -29.93 -30.90 15.08
N PRO A 181 -29.88 -29.76 14.36
CA PRO A 181 -28.74 -29.40 13.53
C PRO A 181 -27.44 -29.29 14.34
N GLU A 182 -26.34 -29.72 13.75
CA GLU A 182 -25.00 -29.59 14.33
C GLU A 182 -24.27 -28.37 13.79
N ARG A 183 -23.30 -27.86 14.57
CA ARG A 183 -22.49 -26.71 14.19
C ARG A 183 -21.40 -27.11 13.19
N ILE A 184 -21.29 -26.35 12.11
CA ILE A 184 -20.22 -26.50 11.11
C ILE A 184 -19.18 -25.40 11.32
N VAL A 185 -17.90 -25.79 11.30
CA VAL A 185 -16.76 -24.89 11.39
C VAL A 185 -16.10 -24.83 10.01
N LEU A 186 -15.90 -23.62 9.49
CA LEU A 186 -15.18 -23.43 8.23
C LEU A 186 -13.67 -23.71 8.44
N PRO A 187 -12.96 -24.23 7.42
CA PRO A 187 -11.51 -24.40 7.51
C PRO A 187 -10.80 -23.10 7.89
N ASN A 188 -9.78 -23.18 8.73
CA ASN A 188 -9.03 -22.01 9.21
C ASN A 188 -8.44 -21.19 8.04
N GLU A 189 -7.95 -21.84 6.97
CA GLU A 189 -7.42 -21.16 5.78
C GLU A 189 -8.44 -20.22 5.12
N TRP A 190 -9.72 -20.60 5.09
CA TRP A 190 -10.77 -19.77 4.49
C TRP A 190 -11.09 -18.56 5.35
N LEU A 191 -11.01 -18.73 6.68
CA LEU A 191 -11.06 -17.64 7.64
C LEU A 191 -9.80 -16.77 7.59
N GLU A 192 -8.63 -17.31 7.24
CA GLU A 192 -7.41 -16.52 7.04
C GLU A 192 -7.50 -15.66 5.77
N TRP A 193 -8.05 -16.18 4.67
CA TRP A 193 -8.21 -15.43 3.41
C TRP A 193 -9.26 -14.32 3.48
N HIS A 194 -10.32 -14.49 4.27
CA HIS A 194 -11.47 -13.57 4.29
C HIS A 194 -11.80 -12.96 5.66
N GLY A 195 -11.43 -13.63 6.76
CA GLY A 195 -11.81 -13.26 8.13
C GLY A 195 -10.95 -12.18 8.78
N ARG A 196 -9.97 -11.62 8.06
CA ARG A 196 -8.98 -10.70 8.63
C ARG A 196 -8.88 -9.33 7.94
N GLN A 197 -9.83 -9.01 7.05
CA GLN A 197 -10.03 -7.61 6.62
C GLN A 197 -10.70 -6.73 7.70
N VAL A 198 -11.11 -7.27 8.86
CA VAL A 198 -11.72 -6.46 9.93
C VAL A 198 -11.12 -6.75 11.31
N ARG A 199 -9.92 -6.21 11.49
CA ARG A 199 -9.57 -5.33 12.62
C ARG A 199 -8.48 -4.39 12.10
N THR A 200 -8.87 -3.44 11.26
CA THR A 200 -8.17 -2.15 11.29
C THR A 200 -8.45 -1.59 12.68
N VAL A 201 -7.55 -1.86 13.63
CA VAL A 201 -7.31 -0.90 14.71
C VAL A 201 -7.21 0.43 14.00
N SER A 202 -8.18 1.31 14.27
CA SER A 202 -8.30 2.69 13.79
C SER A 202 -7.24 3.12 12.78
N ALA A 203 -7.68 3.56 11.61
CA ALA A 203 -6.90 4.24 10.58
C ALA A 203 -6.21 5.56 11.04
N GLY A 204 -5.81 5.69 12.31
CA GLY A 204 -4.98 6.77 12.88
C GLY A 204 -3.77 6.26 13.67
N SER A 205 -3.52 4.95 13.63
CA SER A 205 -2.35 4.25 14.13
C SER A 205 -1.09 4.25 13.26
N ASP A 206 -0.36 5.33 12.98
CA ASP A 206 0.92 5.25 12.22
C ASP A 206 2.10 4.67 13.04
N ARG A 207 1.77 3.87 14.06
CA ARG A 207 2.70 3.24 14.99
C ARG A 207 2.67 1.72 14.86
N TYR A 208 3.84 1.12 14.75
CA TYR A 208 4.10 -0.31 14.66
C TYR A 208 5.06 -0.76 15.77
N ASP A 209 5.01 -2.04 16.14
CA ASP A 209 6.02 -2.65 16.99
C ASP A 209 7.23 -3.10 16.16
N ALA A 210 6.99 -3.61 14.96
CA ALA A 210 8.04 -3.93 13.99
C ALA A 210 7.57 -3.61 12.57
N ILE A 211 8.48 -3.16 11.72
CA ILE A 211 8.26 -3.04 10.28
C ILE A 211 9.30 -3.87 9.55
N PHE A 212 8.84 -4.74 8.65
CA PHE A 212 9.68 -5.48 7.73
C PHE A 212 9.83 -4.70 6.43
N HIS A 213 11.07 -4.56 5.96
CA HIS A 213 11.46 -3.74 4.83
C HIS A 213 12.11 -4.61 3.78
N LEU A 214 11.49 -4.77 2.60
CA LEU A 214 12.20 -5.38 1.49
C LEU A 214 13.31 -4.45 1.02
N PHE A 215 14.54 -4.89 1.18
CA PHE A 215 15.73 -4.10 0.93
C PHE A 215 16.54 -4.69 -0.22
N GLY A 216 16.99 -3.81 -1.11
CA GLY A 216 17.73 -4.14 -2.32
C GLY A 216 18.51 -2.92 -2.80
N GLU A 217 18.80 -2.85 -4.09
CA GLU A 217 19.60 -1.77 -4.69
C GLU A 217 19.05 -0.35 -4.38
N GLN A 218 17.74 -0.16 -4.52
CA GLN A 218 17.07 1.11 -4.25
C GLN A 218 16.84 1.29 -2.74
N ARG A 219 17.51 2.27 -2.13
CA ARG A 219 17.50 2.51 -0.66
C ARG A 219 16.41 3.48 -0.20
N ILE A 220 16.07 4.46 -1.03
CA ILE A 220 15.09 5.52 -0.72
C ILE A 220 13.73 4.99 -0.22
N PRO A 221 13.11 3.94 -0.82
CA PRO A 221 11.84 3.42 -0.33
C PRO A 221 11.90 2.95 1.13
N ASN A 222 13.06 2.49 1.57
CA ASN A 222 13.26 1.99 2.92
C ASN A 222 13.47 3.12 3.92
N LEU A 223 14.22 4.17 3.56
CA LEU A 223 14.31 5.39 4.37
C LEU A 223 12.93 6.03 4.54
N LEU A 224 12.15 6.15 3.47
CA LEU A 224 10.79 6.67 3.56
C LEU A 224 9.90 5.79 4.43
N GLY A 225 10.06 4.46 4.38
CA GLY A 225 9.37 3.56 5.32
C GLY A 225 9.71 3.83 6.78
N VAL A 226 10.96 4.20 7.09
CA VAL A 226 11.41 4.58 8.44
C VAL A 226 10.83 5.94 8.85
N LEU A 227 10.81 6.91 7.95
CA LEU A 227 10.32 8.26 8.24
C LEU A 227 8.79 8.35 8.30
N GLN A 228 8.09 7.58 7.46
CA GLN A 228 6.63 7.63 7.30
C GLN A 228 5.88 7.06 8.50
N PHE A 229 6.42 6.01 9.12
CA PHE A 229 5.73 5.24 10.15
C PHE A 229 6.62 5.08 11.38
N SER A 230 6.08 5.40 12.55
CA SER A 230 6.77 5.16 13.82
C SER A 230 6.85 3.65 14.06
N SER A 231 8.05 3.13 14.33
CA SER A 231 8.24 1.75 14.74
C SER A 231 9.24 1.66 15.89
N ARG A 232 9.08 0.64 16.75
CA ARG A 232 10.11 0.31 17.74
C ARG A 232 11.27 -0.46 17.13
N LYS A 233 11.02 -1.21 16.04
CA LYS A 233 12.00 -2.04 15.36
C LYS A 233 11.81 -1.98 13.84
N HIS A 234 12.90 -1.84 13.10
CA HIS A 234 12.91 -1.93 11.65
C HIS A 234 13.77 -3.13 11.24
N ILE A 235 13.19 -4.06 10.50
CA ILE A 235 13.84 -5.31 10.08
C ILE A 235 14.00 -5.27 8.57
N PHE A 236 15.24 -5.23 8.09
CA PHE A 236 15.55 -5.22 6.68
C PHE A 236 15.72 -6.65 6.15
N VAL A 237 14.92 -6.99 5.16
CA VAL A 237 14.90 -8.30 4.49
C VAL A 237 15.66 -8.14 3.19
N ASN A 238 16.86 -8.71 3.10
CA ASN A 238 17.76 -8.52 1.96
C ASN A 238 18.45 -9.81 1.52
N SER A 239 19.09 -9.74 0.36
CA SER A 239 20.11 -10.72 -0.01
C SER A 239 21.48 -10.28 0.53
N ALA A 240 22.41 -11.22 0.67
CA ALA A 240 23.79 -10.93 1.06
C ALA A 240 24.51 -9.88 0.18
N GLN A 241 24.07 -9.68 -1.06
CA GLN A 241 24.61 -8.66 -1.97
C GLN A 241 24.26 -7.22 -1.56
N PHE A 242 23.18 -7.01 -0.81
CA PHE A 242 22.65 -5.69 -0.47
C PHE A 242 22.46 -5.54 1.05
N PRO A 243 23.56 -5.46 1.83
CA PRO A 243 23.49 -5.28 3.27
C PRO A 243 22.79 -3.96 3.64
N ALA A 244 22.04 -3.97 4.73
CA ALA A 244 21.20 -2.84 5.14
C ALA A 244 21.83 -1.94 6.21
N ASP A 245 23.12 -2.11 6.53
CA ASP A 245 23.84 -1.36 7.56
C ASP A 245 23.77 0.16 7.37
N VAL A 246 23.71 0.62 6.12
CA VAL A 246 23.54 2.02 5.74
C VAL A 246 22.28 2.66 6.32
N MET A 247 21.28 1.86 6.73
CA MET A 247 20.04 2.33 7.34
C MET A 247 20.17 2.70 8.82
N LYS A 248 21.17 2.15 9.54
CA LYS A 248 21.34 2.34 11.00
C LYS A 248 21.32 3.81 11.44
N PRO A 249 22.01 4.75 10.75
CA PRO A 249 22.04 6.15 11.18
C PRO A 249 20.69 6.87 11.10
N PHE A 250 19.67 6.27 10.46
CA PHE A 250 18.35 6.89 10.25
C PHE A 250 17.28 6.35 11.21
N LEU A 251 17.59 5.34 12.04
CA LEU A 251 16.61 4.69 12.91
C LEU A 251 16.31 5.46 14.20
N GLY A 252 17.15 6.42 14.58
CA GLY A 252 17.03 7.12 15.86
C GLY A 252 17.09 6.16 17.04
N GLU A 253 16.02 6.07 17.82
CA GLU A 253 15.90 5.15 18.97
C GLU A 253 15.34 3.76 18.59
N ALA A 254 14.91 3.55 17.34
CA ALA A 254 14.37 2.27 16.91
C ALA A 254 15.45 1.19 16.77
N GLU A 255 15.10 -0.04 17.12
CA GLU A 255 15.99 -1.20 17.02
C GLU A 255 16.23 -1.57 15.55
N TYR A 256 17.49 -1.81 15.19
CA TYR A 256 17.90 -2.36 13.91
C TYR A 256 17.76 -3.89 13.91
N GLY A 257 17.13 -4.44 12.88
CA GLY A 257 17.17 -5.86 12.56
C GLY A 257 17.49 -6.07 11.08
N GLU A 258 18.11 -7.18 10.77
CA GLU A 258 18.45 -7.57 9.40
C GLU A 258 18.31 -9.08 9.28
N ILE A 259 17.66 -9.54 8.21
CA ILE A 259 17.52 -10.96 7.89
C ILE A 259 17.92 -11.19 6.43
N ALA A 260 18.85 -12.12 6.25
CA ALA A 260 19.30 -12.53 4.93
C ALA A 260 18.36 -13.61 4.37
N VAL A 261 17.96 -13.47 3.11
CA VAL A 261 17.10 -14.40 2.37
C VAL A 261 17.64 -14.67 0.98
N ASP A 262 17.22 -15.77 0.37
CA ASP A 262 17.40 -16.00 -1.07
C ASP A 262 16.38 -15.16 -1.84
N PRO A 263 16.82 -14.15 -2.63
CA PRO A 263 15.91 -13.24 -3.31
C PRO A 263 15.10 -13.90 -4.44
N TYR A 264 15.42 -15.13 -4.83
CA TYR A 264 14.73 -15.89 -5.89
C TYR A 264 13.95 -17.10 -5.35
N ASP A 265 13.92 -17.32 -4.04
CA ASP A 265 13.10 -18.34 -3.38
C ASP A 265 12.03 -17.68 -2.49
N PRO A 266 10.78 -17.56 -2.97
CA PRO A 266 9.71 -16.94 -2.19
C PRO A 266 9.33 -17.72 -0.93
N ASP A 267 9.57 -19.04 -0.86
CA ASP A 267 9.28 -19.81 0.36
C ASP A 267 10.38 -19.63 1.41
N ASN A 268 11.64 -19.52 1.00
CA ASN A 268 12.72 -19.10 1.90
C ASN A 268 12.45 -17.71 2.51
N VAL A 269 12.05 -16.73 1.68
CA VAL A 269 11.69 -15.39 2.17
C VAL A 269 10.53 -15.47 3.16
N ARG A 270 9.49 -16.22 2.83
CA ARG A 270 8.30 -16.37 3.67
C ARG A 270 8.63 -17.04 5.01
N SER A 271 9.31 -18.18 4.98
CA SER A 271 9.63 -18.96 6.19
C SER A 271 10.53 -18.18 7.13
N THR A 272 11.60 -17.56 6.62
CA THR A 272 12.54 -16.76 7.43
C THR A 272 11.83 -15.58 8.13
N ILE A 273 10.94 -14.88 7.43
CA ILE A 273 10.13 -13.81 8.03
C ILE A 273 9.22 -14.37 9.12
N LEU A 274 8.55 -15.50 8.89
CA LEU A 274 7.63 -16.10 9.86
C LEU A 274 8.34 -16.59 11.12
N GLU A 275 9.55 -17.14 10.98
CA GLU A 275 10.41 -17.52 12.11
C GLU A 275 10.74 -16.28 12.95
N GLN A 276 11.13 -15.17 12.32
CA GLN A 276 11.43 -13.92 13.03
C GLN A 276 10.21 -13.34 13.76
N ILE A 277 9.00 -13.55 13.22
CA ILE A 277 7.75 -13.09 13.83
C ILE A 277 7.30 -14.01 14.98
N ALA A 278 7.66 -15.30 14.95
CA ALA A 278 7.30 -16.25 16.01
C ALA A 278 7.83 -15.85 17.39
N ASP A 279 8.97 -15.14 17.43
CA ASP A 279 9.58 -14.62 18.65
C ASP A 279 8.95 -13.28 19.13
N MET A 280 8.03 -12.70 18.37
CA MET A 280 7.36 -11.45 18.72
C MET A 280 6.11 -11.69 19.59
N PRO A 281 5.69 -10.71 20.41
CA PRO A 281 4.42 -10.80 21.14
C PRO A 281 3.23 -11.06 20.21
N ALA A 282 2.29 -11.91 20.63
CA ALA A 282 1.14 -12.31 19.81
C ALA A 282 0.24 -11.14 19.37
N GLU A 283 0.25 -10.03 20.11
CA GLU A 283 -0.53 -8.80 19.82
C GLU A 283 0.32 -7.72 19.13
N ALA A 284 1.55 -8.05 18.69
CA ALA A 284 2.45 -7.10 18.04
C ALA A 284 1.83 -6.57 16.74
N LYS A 285 1.86 -5.26 16.56
CA LYS A 285 1.39 -4.61 15.34
C LYS A 285 2.52 -4.52 14.33
N ILE A 286 2.42 -5.29 13.25
CA ILE A 286 3.49 -5.47 12.27
C ILE A 286 3.16 -4.77 10.95
N GLY A 287 4.12 -4.02 10.40
CA GLY A 287 4.06 -3.39 9.08
C GLY A 287 4.99 -4.08 8.08
N PHE A 288 4.66 -3.99 6.79
CA PHE A 288 5.48 -4.51 5.70
C PHE A 288 5.63 -3.47 4.60
N ASN A 289 6.83 -2.93 4.43
CA ASN A 289 7.21 -2.15 3.25
C ASN A 289 7.59 -3.11 2.12
N LEU A 290 6.71 -3.22 1.13
CA LEU A 290 6.88 -4.14 0.01
C LEU A 290 7.38 -3.45 -1.27
N THR A 291 8.02 -2.28 -1.14
CA THR A 291 8.43 -1.48 -2.31
C THR A 291 9.74 -1.96 -2.93
N GLY A 292 10.69 -2.40 -2.10
CA GLY A 292 12.01 -2.85 -2.56
C GLY A 292 12.08 -4.36 -2.82
N GLY A 293 13.31 -4.84 -3.02
CA GLY A 293 13.59 -6.25 -3.30
C GLY A 293 13.13 -6.72 -4.69
N THR A 294 13.30 -8.02 -4.95
CA THR A 294 12.81 -8.64 -6.19
C THR A 294 11.30 -8.90 -6.12
N LYS A 295 10.69 -9.20 -7.27
CA LYS A 295 9.27 -9.64 -7.33
C LYS A 295 9.02 -10.94 -6.56
N LEU A 296 10.03 -11.81 -6.43
CA LEU A 296 9.91 -13.06 -5.68
C LEU A 296 10.02 -12.81 -4.17
N MET A 297 10.88 -11.88 -3.74
CA MET A 297 10.87 -11.37 -2.37
C MET A 297 9.52 -10.74 -2.03
N TYR A 298 8.96 -9.93 -2.92
CA TYR A 298 7.62 -9.36 -2.77
C TYR A 298 6.57 -10.45 -2.55
N ALA A 299 6.56 -11.49 -3.37
CA ALA A 299 5.59 -12.58 -3.25
C ALA A 299 5.72 -13.33 -1.91
N GLY A 300 6.94 -13.68 -1.51
CA GLY A 300 7.22 -14.35 -0.24
C GLY A 300 6.83 -13.52 0.97
N ALA A 301 7.22 -12.25 1.00
CA ALA A 301 6.92 -11.34 2.10
C ALA A 301 5.43 -10.97 2.18
N LEU A 302 4.74 -10.80 1.05
CA LEU A 302 3.29 -10.60 1.04
C LEU A 302 2.55 -11.85 1.57
N ALA A 303 3.03 -13.05 1.23
CA ALA A 303 2.49 -14.30 1.77
C ALA A 303 2.70 -14.42 3.29
N ALA A 304 3.89 -14.07 3.81
CA ALA A 304 4.16 -14.01 5.25
C ALA A 304 3.28 -12.98 5.96
N CYS A 305 3.21 -11.77 5.40
CA CYS A 305 2.37 -10.66 5.89
C CYS A 305 0.90 -11.09 6.04
N ARG A 306 0.33 -11.74 5.01
CA ARG A 306 -1.05 -12.27 5.05
C ARG A 306 -1.24 -13.34 6.12
N LYS A 307 -0.26 -14.24 6.28
CA LYS A 307 -0.33 -15.32 7.27
C LYS A 307 -0.46 -14.78 8.71
N VAL A 308 0.23 -13.69 9.02
CA VAL A 308 0.23 -13.07 10.35
C VAL A 308 -0.75 -11.90 10.50
N ASN A 309 -1.49 -11.55 9.44
CA ASN A 309 -2.38 -10.39 9.41
C ASN A 309 -1.68 -9.05 9.66
N ALA A 310 -0.50 -8.88 9.09
CA ALA A 310 0.22 -7.61 9.15
C ALA A 310 -0.37 -6.58 8.18
N THR A 311 0.14 -5.35 8.24
CA THR A 311 -0.25 -4.26 7.31
C THR A 311 0.78 -4.12 6.19
N PRO A 312 0.47 -4.51 4.94
CA PRO A 312 1.31 -4.28 3.78
C PRO A 312 1.12 -2.88 3.20
N PHE A 313 2.21 -2.21 2.88
CA PHE A 313 2.21 -0.91 2.19
C PHE A 313 3.29 -0.83 1.10
N TYR A 314 3.06 0.06 0.15
CA TYR A 314 3.90 0.25 -1.03
C TYR A 314 4.03 1.74 -1.36
N PHE A 315 5.25 2.22 -1.63
CA PHE A 315 5.52 3.61 -2.00
C PHE A 315 5.48 3.77 -3.53
N ASP A 316 4.49 4.52 -4.03
CA ASP A 316 4.39 4.96 -5.43
C ASP A 316 5.02 6.34 -5.58
N PHE A 317 6.29 6.35 -5.99
CA PHE A 317 7.06 7.58 -6.23
C PHE A 317 6.53 8.44 -7.37
N SER A 318 5.90 7.83 -8.38
CA SER A 318 5.36 8.57 -9.53
C SER A 318 4.20 9.47 -9.11
N LYS A 319 3.44 9.04 -8.09
CA LYS A 319 2.29 9.77 -7.54
C LYS A 319 2.56 10.38 -6.17
N LYS A 320 3.78 10.21 -5.63
CA LYS A 320 4.18 10.66 -4.29
C LYS A 320 3.22 10.15 -3.20
N GLN A 321 2.78 8.90 -3.30
CA GLN A 321 1.77 8.30 -2.42
C GLN A 321 2.23 6.96 -1.83
N VAL A 322 1.90 6.71 -0.56
CA VAL A 322 1.96 5.38 0.04
C VAL A 322 0.58 4.73 -0.04
N ILE A 323 0.56 3.47 -0.46
CA ILE A 323 -0.65 2.69 -0.71
C ILE A 323 -0.72 1.58 0.33
N ASN A 324 -1.80 1.51 1.10
CA ASN A 324 -2.11 0.34 1.93
C ASN A 324 -2.66 -0.78 1.02
N LEU A 325 -1.99 -1.93 0.95
CA LEU A 325 -2.39 -2.99 0.01
C LEU A 325 -3.56 -3.85 0.51
N ASN A 326 -4.00 -3.70 1.75
CA ASN A 326 -5.20 -4.37 2.27
C ASN A 326 -6.48 -3.58 1.96
N SER A 327 -6.43 -2.25 2.06
CA SER A 327 -7.60 -1.36 1.89
C SER A 327 -7.58 -0.54 0.61
N PHE A 328 -6.44 -0.46 -0.09
CA PHE A 328 -6.18 0.44 -1.21
C PHE A 328 -6.32 1.93 -0.89
N THR A 329 -6.34 2.29 0.39
CA THR A 329 -6.27 3.69 0.82
C THR A 329 -4.89 4.26 0.54
N LYS A 330 -4.85 5.56 0.27
CA LYS A 330 -3.64 6.27 -0.14
C LYS A 330 -3.42 7.45 0.78
N SER A 331 -2.16 7.72 1.11
CA SER A 331 -1.73 8.93 1.80
C SER A 331 -0.48 9.47 1.14
N GLU A 332 -0.17 10.75 1.37
CA GLU A 332 1.04 11.37 0.85
C GLU A 332 2.29 10.80 1.52
N ILE A 333 3.37 10.72 0.75
CA ILE A 333 4.69 10.32 1.25
C ILE A 333 5.35 11.50 1.96
N VAL A 334 5.92 11.27 3.14
CA VAL A 334 6.77 12.26 3.83
C VAL A 334 8.00 12.66 2.99
N SER A 335 8.38 13.93 2.99
CA SER A 335 9.56 14.40 2.27
C SER A 335 10.86 14.17 3.04
N ILE A 336 11.96 14.00 2.31
CA ILE A 336 13.33 14.06 2.82
C ILE A 336 13.83 15.49 2.64
N ASP A 337 13.91 16.24 3.73
CA ASP A 337 14.05 17.69 3.62
C ASP A 337 15.48 18.21 3.37
N SER A 338 16.48 17.33 3.23
CA SER A 338 17.88 17.72 3.06
C SER A 338 18.65 16.90 2.03
N VAL A 339 19.48 17.58 1.24
CA VAL A 339 20.43 16.93 0.31
C VAL A 339 21.44 16.04 1.05
N GLU A 340 21.81 16.40 2.28
CA GLU A 340 22.76 15.65 3.10
C GLU A 340 22.23 14.25 3.44
N THR A 341 20.91 14.13 3.63
CA THR A 341 20.27 12.84 3.91
C THR A 341 20.33 11.91 2.69
N PHE A 342 20.13 12.44 1.49
CA PHE A 342 20.30 11.67 0.25
C PHE A 342 21.74 11.20 0.06
N LEU A 343 22.71 12.10 0.26
CA LEU A 343 24.13 11.79 0.14
C LEU A 343 24.57 10.77 1.20
N LYS A 344 24.11 10.90 2.45
CA LYS A 344 24.43 9.93 3.51
C LYS A 344 23.88 8.54 3.22
N LEU A 345 22.68 8.45 2.62
CA LEU A 345 22.06 7.16 2.30
C LEU A 345 22.70 6.47 1.09
N ASN A 346 23.09 7.23 0.06
CA ASN A 346 23.51 6.69 -1.23
C ASN A 346 25.01 6.90 -1.52
N GLY A 347 25.74 7.63 -0.69
CA GLY A 347 27.14 7.99 -0.92
C GLY A 347 28.15 6.92 -0.55
N ASP A 348 27.73 5.75 -0.06
CA ASP A 348 28.60 4.58 0.17
C ASP A 348 29.89 4.86 0.98
N GLY A 349 29.77 5.73 1.98
CA GLY A 349 30.88 6.16 2.85
C GLY A 349 31.51 7.50 2.47
N LEU A 350 30.97 8.20 1.46
CA LEU A 350 31.29 9.61 1.21
C LEU A 350 30.78 10.49 2.35
N THR A 351 31.61 11.46 2.73
CA THR A 351 31.31 12.45 3.76
C THR A 351 31.38 13.85 3.20
N ILE A 352 30.49 14.72 3.65
CA ILE A 352 30.46 16.12 3.26
C ILE A 352 31.68 16.82 3.87
N SER A 353 32.64 17.21 3.02
CA SER A 353 33.82 17.99 3.43
C SER A 353 33.51 19.49 3.46
N LYS A 354 32.56 19.94 2.63
CA LYS A 354 32.07 21.32 2.60
C LYS A 354 30.56 21.31 2.35
N PRO A 355 29.73 21.89 3.23
CA PRO A 355 28.27 21.80 3.14
C PRO A 355 27.65 22.58 1.96
N GLY A 356 28.46 23.37 1.25
CA GLY A 356 27.97 24.31 0.24
C GLY A 356 27.25 25.51 0.87
N LEU A 357 27.09 26.55 0.06
CA LEU A 357 26.42 27.80 0.45
C LEU A 357 24.90 27.65 0.34
N THR A 358 24.20 28.29 1.26
CA THR A 358 22.73 28.45 1.28
C THR A 358 22.33 29.87 0.86
N GLU A 359 21.03 30.14 0.80
CA GLU A 359 20.48 31.47 0.51
C GLU A 359 20.91 32.55 1.50
N HIS A 360 21.34 32.15 2.70
CA HIS A 360 21.80 33.08 3.73
C HIS A 360 23.28 33.45 3.60
N ASP A 361 24.05 32.66 2.83
CA ASP A 361 25.49 32.83 2.71
C ASP A 361 25.89 33.69 1.49
N ILE A 362 24.99 33.87 0.52
CA ILE A 362 25.25 34.60 -0.72
C ILE A 362 24.70 36.03 -0.64
N SER A 363 25.54 37.02 -0.91
CA SER A 363 25.10 38.42 -0.88
C SER A 363 24.14 38.78 -2.02
N ARG A 364 23.25 39.74 -1.77
CA ARG A 364 22.31 40.25 -2.78
C ARG A 364 23.04 40.86 -3.98
N GLU A 365 24.18 41.50 -3.72
CA GLU A 365 25.07 42.08 -4.71
C GLU A 365 25.61 41.01 -5.65
N MET A 366 26.05 39.85 -5.12
CA MET A 366 26.52 38.74 -5.95
C MET A 366 25.40 38.16 -6.80
N ILE A 367 24.19 38.01 -6.24
CA ILE A 367 23.01 37.54 -6.98
C ILE A 367 22.69 38.52 -8.13
N THR A 368 22.58 39.81 -7.85
CA THR A 368 22.26 40.82 -8.88
C THR A 368 23.35 40.93 -9.93
N ALA A 369 24.62 40.87 -9.52
CA ALA A 369 25.74 40.85 -10.45
C ALA A 369 25.69 39.61 -11.36
N SER A 370 25.42 38.42 -10.82
CA SER A 370 25.32 37.18 -11.62
C SER A 370 24.21 37.24 -12.68
N GLN A 371 23.06 37.82 -12.33
CA GLN A 371 21.95 38.04 -13.25
C GLN A 371 22.33 39.01 -14.37
N LEU A 372 23.00 40.12 -14.03
CA LEU A 372 23.46 41.08 -15.02
C LEU A 372 24.58 40.51 -15.91
N ILE A 373 25.48 39.69 -15.35
CA ILE A 373 26.47 38.95 -16.13
C ILE A 373 25.77 37.99 -17.10
N TRP A 374 24.73 37.27 -16.69
CA TRP A 374 23.99 36.38 -17.57
C TRP A 374 23.38 37.11 -18.78
N GLU A 375 22.74 38.26 -18.54
CA GLU A 375 22.18 39.13 -19.59
C GLU A 375 23.28 39.62 -20.55
N ASN A 376 24.46 39.93 -20.01
CA ASN A 376 25.62 40.44 -20.73
C ASN A 376 26.70 39.37 -21.01
N ARG A 377 26.35 38.08 -20.99
CA ARG A 377 27.34 36.97 -20.98
C ARG A 377 28.29 36.96 -22.16
N LYS A 378 27.90 37.51 -23.31
CA LYS A 378 28.79 37.67 -24.48
C LYS A 378 29.98 38.58 -24.16
N LEU A 379 29.75 39.66 -23.41
CA LEU A 379 30.79 40.57 -22.95
C LEU A 379 31.72 39.87 -21.96
N MET A 380 31.15 39.14 -21.00
CA MET A 380 31.92 38.33 -20.04
C MET A 380 32.84 37.31 -20.74
N VAL A 381 32.29 36.54 -21.68
CA VAL A 381 33.04 35.56 -22.48
C VAL A 381 34.15 36.22 -23.29
N SER A 382 33.91 37.42 -23.85
CA SER A 382 34.94 38.15 -24.60
C SER A 382 36.16 38.51 -23.75
N LYS A 383 35.96 38.70 -22.43
CA LYS A 383 37.00 39.05 -21.47
C LYS A 383 37.64 37.84 -20.78
N TYR A 384 37.11 36.64 -20.96
CA TYR A 384 37.57 35.43 -20.29
C TYR A 384 39.09 35.18 -20.41
N ARG A 385 39.66 35.29 -21.63
CA ARG A 385 41.09 35.05 -21.85
C ARG A 385 41.97 36.08 -21.14
N GLU A 386 41.52 37.33 -21.11
CA GLU A 386 42.22 38.43 -20.44
C GLU A 386 42.17 38.22 -18.92
N LEU A 387 40.99 37.94 -18.36
CA LEU A 387 40.82 37.67 -16.94
C LEU A 387 41.62 36.45 -16.47
N LYS A 388 41.65 35.39 -17.28
CA LYS A 388 42.43 34.18 -16.97
C LYS A 388 43.93 34.47 -16.84
N SER A 389 44.46 35.51 -17.49
CA SER A 389 45.87 35.89 -17.35
C SER A 389 46.21 36.46 -15.97
N TYR A 390 45.21 36.87 -15.19
CA TYR A 390 45.37 37.42 -13.85
C TYR A 390 45.11 36.41 -12.72
N LEU A 391 44.97 35.11 -13.04
CA LEU A 391 44.57 34.09 -12.06
C LEU A 391 45.48 34.01 -10.83
N GLU A 392 46.79 34.22 -11.03
CA GLU A 392 47.80 34.16 -9.95
C GLU A 392 48.08 35.53 -9.31
N GLU A 393 47.43 36.60 -9.81
CA GLU A 393 47.67 37.97 -9.37
C GLU A 393 46.86 38.30 -8.12
N LYS A 394 47.51 38.92 -7.13
CA LYS A 394 46.85 39.36 -5.87
C LYS A 394 45.94 40.56 -6.06
N SER A 395 46.08 41.26 -7.19
CA SER A 395 45.28 42.41 -7.57
C SER A 395 45.31 42.55 -9.08
N PHE A 396 44.22 42.98 -9.70
CA PHE A 396 44.19 43.19 -11.14
C PHE A 396 43.23 44.33 -11.51
N LYS A 397 43.39 44.83 -12.74
CA LYS A 397 42.43 45.72 -13.39
C LYS A 397 42.24 45.25 -14.82
N CYS A 398 40.99 45.04 -15.20
CA CYS A 398 40.59 44.65 -16.54
C CYS A 398 39.49 45.60 -17.00
N TRP A 399 39.63 46.21 -18.18
CA TRP A 399 38.67 47.18 -18.67
C TRP A 399 38.45 47.06 -20.18
N GLY A 400 37.31 47.58 -20.64
CA GLY A 400 36.92 47.60 -22.05
C GLY A 400 35.58 48.30 -22.22
N ASN A 401 35.05 48.31 -23.45
CA ASN A 401 33.73 48.91 -23.70
C ASN A 401 32.67 48.21 -22.83
N ASP A 402 32.00 48.99 -21.98
CA ASP A 402 30.95 48.58 -21.05
C ASP A 402 31.35 47.48 -20.03
N PHE A 403 32.65 47.28 -19.81
CA PHE A 403 33.19 46.32 -18.83
C PHE A 403 34.33 46.92 -18.01
N TYR A 404 34.26 46.76 -16.69
CA TYR A 404 35.35 47.01 -15.76
C TYR A 404 35.37 45.93 -14.69
N ALA A 405 36.53 45.38 -14.38
CA ALA A 405 36.73 44.51 -13.23
C ALA A 405 38.04 44.87 -12.53
N GLU A 406 37.99 44.98 -11.21
CA GLU A 406 39.17 45.27 -10.37
C GLU A 406 39.14 44.39 -9.12
N LEU A 407 40.30 43.86 -8.74
CA LEU A 407 40.55 43.31 -7.41
C LEU A 407 41.68 44.10 -6.78
N THR A 408 41.45 44.68 -5.60
CA THR A 408 42.49 45.40 -4.85
C THR A 408 43.29 44.45 -3.96
N ILE A 409 44.44 44.91 -3.45
CA ILE A 409 45.29 44.13 -2.53
C ILE A 409 44.54 43.84 -1.22
N GLU A 410 43.62 44.72 -0.82
CA GLU A 410 42.72 44.58 0.32
C GLU A 410 41.55 43.62 0.05
N LYS A 411 41.57 42.90 -1.08
CA LYS A 411 40.53 41.95 -1.50
C LYS A 411 39.15 42.58 -1.74
N GLN A 412 39.11 43.86 -2.08
CA GLN A 412 37.88 44.50 -2.57
C GLN A 412 37.71 44.22 -4.06
N GLY A 413 36.59 43.60 -4.44
CA GLY A 413 36.22 43.36 -5.82
C GLY A 413 35.34 44.49 -6.35
N LYS A 414 35.55 44.92 -7.58
CA LYS A 414 34.64 45.83 -8.30
C LYS A 414 34.32 45.27 -9.67
N LEU A 415 33.05 45.35 -10.05
CA LEU A 415 32.58 44.94 -11.37
C LEU A 415 31.66 46.03 -11.92
N THR A 416 31.93 46.50 -13.12
CA THR A 416 30.98 47.24 -13.95
C THR A 416 30.68 46.41 -15.18
N ILE A 417 29.41 46.09 -15.40
CA ILE A 417 28.94 45.38 -16.59
C ILE A 417 27.52 45.84 -16.90
N GLY A 418 27.15 45.99 -18.18
CA GLY A 418 25.78 46.39 -18.55
C GLY A 418 25.35 47.75 -17.97
N GLY A 419 26.30 48.65 -17.71
CA GLY A 419 26.03 49.99 -17.17
C GLY A 419 25.79 50.06 -15.66
N GLN A 420 25.84 48.96 -14.92
CA GLN A 420 25.75 48.94 -13.45
C GLN A 420 27.10 48.59 -12.83
N SER A 421 27.36 49.12 -11.63
CA SER A 421 28.59 48.87 -10.89
C SER A 421 28.31 48.23 -9.53
N PHE A 422 29.12 47.23 -9.17
CA PHE A 422 29.06 46.47 -7.94
C PHE A 422 30.39 46.60 -7.21
N VAL A 423 30.32 46.65 -5.88
CA VAL A 423 31.48 46.60 -4.98
C VAL A 423 31.25 45.43 -4.03
N PHE A 424 32.25 44.57 -3.92
CA PHE A 424 32.25 43.39 -3.06
C PHE A 424 33.34 43.59 -2.01
N ASP A 425 32.93 43.80 -0.77
CA ASP A 425 33.85 43.88 0.36
C ASP A 425 34.30 42.48 0.76
N GLU A 426 35.60 42.30 1.00
CA GLU A 426 36.23 41.02 1.38
C GLU A 426 35.88 39.82 0.46
N CYS A 427 36.14 39.96 -0.84
CA CYS A 427 35.88 38.92 -1.84
C CYS A 427 37.19 38.31 -2.38
N PRO A 428 37.86 37.40 -1.61
CA PRO A 428 39.10 36.76 -2.06
C PRO A 428 38.93 35.96 -3.34
N ASP A 429 37.74 35.38 -3.55
CA ASP A 429 37.44 34.48 -4.67
C ASP A 429 36.83 35.24 -5.87
N PHE A 430 36.98 36.57 -5.91
CA PHE A 430 36.41 37.41 -6.97
C PHE A 430 36.87 36.99 -8.37
N MET A 431 38.11 36.53 -8.51
CA MET A 431 38.60 36.00 -9.78
C MET A 431 37.86 34.72 -10.20
N GLU A 432 37.64 33.79 -9.27
CA GLU A 432 36.90 32.55 -9.53
C GLU A 432 35.44 32.85 -9.89
N PHE A 433 34.84 33.83 -9.20
CA PHE A 433 33.52 34.39 -9.55
C PHE A 433 33.46 34.80 -11.02
N LEU A 434 34.39 35.64 -11.48
CA LEU A 434 34.42 36.11 -12.87
C LEU A 434 34.73 35.01 -13.90
N LEU A 435 35.51 33.99 -13.53
CA LEU A 435 35.91 32.92 -14.44
C LEU A 435 34.87 31.81 -14.61
N GLY A 436 33.87 31.72 -13.73
CA GLY A 436 32.82 30.72 -13.95
C GLY A 436 31.76 30.65 -12.86
N LYS A 437 32.14 30.88 -11.60
CA LYS A 437 31.21 30.74 -10.46
C LYS A 437 30.00 31.68 -10.55
N TRP A 438 30.09 32.79 -11.30
CA TRP A 438 28.92 33.64 -11.59
C TRP A 438 27.75 32.85 -12.21
N LEU A 439 28.03 31.83 -13.02
CA LEU A 439 26.98 31.02 -13.65
C LEU A 439 26.28 30.12 -12.62
N GLU A 440 27.05 29.58 -11.67
CA GLU A 440 26.54 28.74 -10.58
C GLU A 440 25.65 29.57 -9.65
N VAL A 441 26.10 30.77 -9.26
CA VAL A 441 25.31 31.74 -8.47
C VAL A 441 24.05 32.15 -9.24
N TYR A 442 24.15 32.36 -10.55
CA TYR A 442 22.98 32.68 -11.38
C TYR A 442 21.95 31.54 -11.36
N VAL A 443 22.38 30.30 -11.63
CA VAL A 443 21.51 29.11 -11.61
C VAL A 443 20.88 28.92 -10.23
N PHE A 444 21.66 29.04 -9.16
CA PHE A 444 21.17 29.02 -7.79
C PHE A 444 20.06 30.06 -7.59
N SER A 445 20.27 31.31 -8.04
CA SER A 445 19.27 32.39 -7.93
C SER A 445 17.99 32.11 -8.73
N VAL A 446 18.08 31.41 -9.86
CA VAL A 446 16.90 31.02 -10.65
C VAL A 446 16.07 29.96 -9.93
N LEU A 447 16.69 29.11 -9.11
CA LEU A 447 16.02 28.07 -8.34
C LEU A 447 15.47 28.56 -7.00
N MET A 448 15.97 29.68 -6.48
CA MET A 448 15.52 30.26 -5.20
C MET A 448 13.99 30.41 -5.07
N PRO A 449 13.24 30.91 -6.07
CA PRO A 449 11.78 30.98 -5.97
C PRO A 449 11.10 29.62 -5.76
N LEU A 450 11.71 28.52 -6.23
CA LEU A 450 11.19 27.16 -5.99
C LEU A 450 11.43 26.70 -4.54
N LYS A 451 12.52 27.15 -3.92
CA LYS A 451 12.79 26.94 -2.49
C LYS A 451 11.84 27.78 -1.62
N GLU A 452 11.62 29.05 -1.97
CA GLU A 452 10.67 29.95 -1.28
C GLU A 452 9.22 29.45 -1.36
N SER A 453 8.83 28.84 -2.48
CA SER A 453 7.50 28.21 -2.65
C SER A 453 7.41 26.78 -2.11
N ALA A 454 8.43 26.30 -1.39
CA ALA A 454 8.52 24.97 -0.79
C ALA A 454 8.43 23.78 -1.77
N VAL A 455 8.63 24.04 -3.07
CA VAL A 455 8.78 23.02 -4.11
C VAL A 455 10.13 22.31 -3.95
N LEU A 456 11.20 23.08 -3.74
CA LEU A 456 12.49 22.54 -3.31
C LEU A 456 12.57 22.58 -1.77
N LYS A 457 13.03 21.49 -1.17
CA LYS A 457 13.25 21.39 0.29
C LYS A 457 14.61 21.87 0.71
N ASP A 458 15.63 21.66 -0.12
CA ASP A 458 17.02 22.08 0.14
C ASP A 458 17.71 22.40 -1.20
N ILE A 459 18.63 23.36 -1.17
CA ILE A 459 19.47 23.77 -2.29
C ILE A 459 20.84 24.23 -1.75
N ARG A 460 21.91 23.75 -2.35
CA ARG A 460 23.30 24.07 -1.98
C ARG A 460 24.11 24.45 -3.21
N LEU A 461 24.96 25.46 -3.06
CA LEU A 461 25.92 25.90 -4.06
C LEU A 461 27.34 25.46 -3.65
N GLY A 462 28.04 24.73 -4.53
CA GLY A 462 29.43 24.30 -4.31
C GLY A 462 29.62 23.37 -3.11
N LEU A 463 28.71 22.39 -2.94
CA LEU A 463 28.82 21.35 -1.90
C LEU A 463 29.92 20.36 -2.31
N GLU A 464 30.80 19.98 -1.39
CA GLU A 464 31.88 19.03 -1.66
C GLU A 464 31.77 17.78 -0.78
N VAL A 465 32.03 16.63 -1.38
CA VAL A 465 32.15 15.35 -0.69
C VAL A 465 33.56 14.79 -0.83
N SER A 466 33.98 14.02 0.18
CA SER A 466 35.29 13.41 0.29
C SER A 466 35.17 11.98 0.77
N VAL A 467 36.23 11.19 0.57
CA VAL A 467 36.36 9.84 1.13
C VAL A 467 37.12 9.97 2.46
N GLU A 468 36.48 9.54 3.55
CA GLU A 468 37.07 9.64 4.90
C GLU A 468 38.23 8.64 5.09
N ASP A 469 38.04 7.40 4.66
CA ASP A 469 39.02 6.32 4.79
C ASP A 469 38.97 5.41 3.54
N VAL A 470 40.00 5.53 2.69
CA VAL A 470 40.14 4.78 1.43
C VAL A 470 40.55 3.33 1.68
N ASP A 471 41.23 3.07 2.81
CA ASP A 471 41.85 1.78 3.11
C ASP A 471 40.83 0.82 3.74
N SER A 472 39.86 1.33 4.50
CA SER A 472 38.79 0.52 5.11
C SER A 472 37.53 0.37 4.26
N ASN A 473 37.33 1.22 3.26
CA ASN A 473 36.14 1.17 2.40
C ASN A 473 36.39 0.39 1.10
N ASP A 474 35.87 -0.84 1.02
CA ASP A 474 36.01 -1.73 -0.15
C ASP A 474 35.61 -1.09 -1.48
N ASN A 475 34.67 -0.13 -1.47
CA ASN A 475 34.23 0.58 -2.67
C ASN A 475 35.29 1.53 -3.23
N PHE A 476 36.26 1.95 -2.41
CA PHE A 476 37.30 2.91 -2.79
C PHE A 476 38.72 2.32 -2.78
N LYS A 477 38.89 1.04 -2.38
CA LYS A 477 40.20 0.35 -2.34
C LYS A 477 40.94 0.32 -3.68
N SER A 478 40.24 0.32 -4.81
CA SER A 478 40.87 0.36 -6.14
C SER A 478 41.43 1.73 -6.52
N TYR A 479 41.13 2.79 -5.76
CA TYR A 479 41.59 4.17 -5.99
C TYR A 479 42.87 4.51 -5.19
N HIS A 480 43.47 3.52 -4.52
CA HIS A 480 44.62 3.65 -3.62
C HIS A 480 45.87 4.30 -4.24
N ASP A 481 46.07 4.18 -5.56
CA ASP A 481 47.29 4.63 -6.25
C ASP A 481 47.38 6.17 -6.45
N GLY A 482 46.52 6.97 -5.80
CA GLY A 482 46.61 8.43 -5.87
C GLY A 482 45.77 9.24 -4.88
N PHE A 483 44.83 8.62 -4.14
CA PHE A 483 44.01 9.32 -3.15
C PHE A 483 44.66 9.27 -1.75
N LYS A 484 44.90 10.43 -1.15
CA LYS A 484 45.23 10.54 0.29
C LYS A 484 43.92 10.61 1.09
N GLU A 485 43.94 10.25 2.37
CA GLU A 485 42.80 10.49 3.28
C GLU A 485 42.32 11.95 3.18
N LYS A 486 40.99 12.16 3.20
CA LYS A 486 40.34 13.48 3.08
C LYS A 486 40.58 14.23 1.76
N THR A 487 40.99 13.55 0.69
CA THR A 487 41.05 14.19 -0.63
C THR A 487 39.62 14.43 -1.13
N GLY A 488 39.35 15.65 -1.63
CA GLY A 488 38.06 15.99 -2.23
C GLY A 488 37.75 15.03 -3.38
N TYR A 489 36.57 14.40 -3.33
CA TYR A 489 36.12 13.42 -4.31
C TYR A 489 35.32 14.11 -5.41
N GLN A 490 34.30 14.89 -5.03
CA GLN A 490 33.40 15.56 -5.95
C GLN A 490 32.89 16.89 -5.38
N GLU A 491 32.91 17.93 -6.20
CA GLU A 491 32.22 19.21 -5.97
C GLU A 491 30.93 19.22 -6.80
N PHE A 492 29.82 19.63 -6.18
CA PHE A 492 28.55 19.81 -6.85
C PHE A 492 28.28 21.31 -6.99
N ASP A 493 28.34 21.82 -8.21
CA ASP A 493 28.11 23.23 -8.52
C ASP A 493 26.78 23.71 -7.93
N VAL A 494 25.65 23.07 -8.29
CA VAL A 494 24.37 23.24 -7.59
C VAL A 494 23.72 21.88 -7.36
N ILE A 495 23.32 21.62 -6.12
CA ILE A 495 22.61 20.39 -5.73
C ILE A 495 21.35 20.75 -4.95
N CYS A 496 20.22 20.12 -5.26
CA CYS A 496 18.95 20.40 -4.59
C CYS A 496 18.05 19.16 -4.50
N THR A 497 17.02 19.23 -3.66
CA THR A 497 16.01 18.17 -3.56
C THR A 497 14.60 18.74 -3.47
N ASP A 498 13.63 18.05 -4.07
CA ASP A 498 12.19 18.33 -3.92
C ASP A 498 11.56 17.55 -2.75
N GLY A 499 12.36 16.80 -1.99
CA GLY A 499 11.90 15.90 -0.94
C GLY A 499 11.82 14.43 -1.35
N TYR A 500 11.87 14.13 -2.64
CA TYR A 500 11.70 12.78 -3.17
C TYR A 500 12.84 12.35 -4.10
N ALA A 501 13.46 13.30 -4.78
CA ALA A 501 14.61 13.09 -5.65
C ALA A 501 15.73 14.09 -5.33
N LEU A 502 16.96 13.68 -5.63
CA LEU A 502 18.14 14.53 -5.61
C LEU A 502 18.45 14.99 -7.04
N PHE A 503 18.68 16.28 -7.21
CA PHE A 503 19.02 16.89 -8.49
C PHE A 503 20.43 17.47 -8.39
N VAL A 504 21.29 17.10 -9.35
CA VAL A 504 22.65 17.62 -9.48
C VAL A 504 22.72 18.42 -10.79
N ILE A 505 23.21 19.65 -10.70
CA ILE A 505 23.32 20.57 -11.82
C ILE A 505 24.79 21.00 -11.93
N GLU A 506 25.43 20.63 -13.04
CA GLU A 506 26.79 21.06 -13.38
C GLU A 506 26.72 22.29 -14.30
N CYS A 507 27.47 23.33 -13.95
CA CYS A 507 27.53 24.60 -14.66
C CYS A 507 28.81 24.70 -15.49
N LYS A 508 28.67 25.06 -16.77
CA LYS A 508 29.81 25.36 -17.66
C LYS A 508 29.60 26.70 -18.34
N SER A 509 30.41 27.69 -17.94
CA SER A 509 30.45 29.03 -18.58
C SER A 509 31.09 29.01 -19.97
N GLY A 510 31.84 27.94 -20.28
CA GLY A 510 32.48 27.69 -21.58
C GLY A 510 31.81 26.58 -22.39
N LYS A 511 32.59 25.94 -23.27
CA LYS A 511 32.11 24.84 -24.11
C LYS A 511 31.86 23.60 -23.26
N VAL A 512 30.71 22.96 -23.44
CA VAL A 512 30.41 21.64 -22.87
C VAL A 512 31.12 20.56 -23.69
N GLU A 513 31.87 19.69 -23.03
CA GLU A 513 32.61 18.58 -23.62
C GLU A 513 32.02 17.23 -23.19
N ALA A 514 32.29 16.17 -23.95
CA ALA A 514 31.75 14.84 -23.69
C ALA A 514 32.14 14.28 -22.31
N HIS A 515 33.32 14.65 -21.80
CA HIS A 515 33.78 14.21 -20.48
C HIS A 515 32.95 14.84 -19.34
N HIS A 516 32.42 16.06 -19.51
CA HIS A 516 31.51 16.66 -18.53
C HIS A 516 30.20 15.88 -18.43
N ILE A 517 29.63 15.49 -19.58
CA ILE A 517 28.37 14.73 -19.64
C ILE A 517 28.56 13.34 -19.04
N SER A 518 29.68 12.68 -19.37
CA SER A 518 30.01 11.36 -18.85
C SER A 518 30.19 11.39 -17.33
N LYS A 519 30.94 12.38 -16.81
CA LYS A 519 31.11 12.60 -15.37
C LYS A 519 29.77 12.75 -14.65
N LEU A 520 28.89 13.63 -15.13
CA LEU A 520 27.57 13.86 -14.52
C LEU A 520 26.67 12.60 -14.60
N SER A 521 26.77 11.84 -15.68
CA SER A 521 26.02 10.58 -15.82
C SER A 521 26.49 9.48 -14.87
N GLU A 522 27.78 9.42 -14.52
CA GLU A 522 28.26 8.45 -13.54
C GLU A 522 27.92 8.87 -12.10
N ILE A 523 27.93 10.17 -11.80
CA ILE A 523 27.54 10.71 -10.48
C ILE A 523 26.06 10.41 -10.14
N THR A 524 25.20 10.29 -11.14
CA THR A 524 23.75 10.16 -10.97
C THR A 524 23.25 8.71 -11.02
N LYS A 525 24.14 7.75 -11.25
CA LYS A 525 23.89 6.32 -11.07
C LYS A 525 24.13 5.95 -9.61
#